data_AF-A0A2V5TPS7-F1
#
_entry.id   AF-A0A2V5TPS7-F1
#
_cell.length_a   1.000
_cell.length_b   1.000
_cell.length_c   1.000
_cell.angle_alpha   90.00
_cell.angle_beta   90.00
_cell.angle_gamma   90.00
#
_symmetry.space_group_name_H-M   'P 1'
#
loop_
_entity.id
_entity.type
_entity.pdbx_description
1 polymer ?
#
loop_
_entity_poly.entity_id
_entity_poly.type
_entity_poly.pdbx_seq_one_letter_code
_entity_poly.pdbx_strand_id
1 'polypeptide(L)'
;MPKSRGKPKSIEAHMESSSIEEPEESVGTPIPQEEEPMRDEAVPEPAPSAESVQSEEWWNATASAPDWDQPAAEHAPAEVIPRKGLGMADAYFCGHTSLFPLSRALRAIANERLTGLLRSFWEQEPIELLARDGEIVFVTTRDLNLYCPEVPDVLANVDVVVVERSREQQRESGTPFFLSLAREECIALDAATELMRQYGQKLFSELWTAPRAWIMFEKNPDLLSNVADVPGDPNVRDWALETLRLVQNPDQPPSFDPASIPAYTKDGFERVQKLKLTADEAQFASQFNGARSVQQIAKNLRLDLKSTQQLLFRFLALEIVECWPGSTAAKPERQTFFQRLRRSRQRDR
;
A
#
# COMPACT_ATOMS: atom_id res chain seq x y z
N MET A 1 -52.35 -32.01 -39.84
CA MET A 1 -51.62 -33.30 -39.88
C MET A 1 -50.86 -33.40 -41.18
N PRO A 2 -49.68 -34.05 -41.29
CA PRO A 2 -48.73 -34.62 -40.32
C PRO A 2 -47.34 -33.91 -40.43
N LYS A 3 -46.22 -34.18 -39.74
CA LYS A 3 -45.77 -35.08 -38.66
C LYS A 3 -44.45 -34.48 -38.12
N SER A 4 -44.17 -34.73 -36.85
CA SER A 4 -42.93 -34.40 -36.14
C SER A 4 -41.84 -35.47 -36.31
N ARG A 5 -40.65 -35.15 -35.76
CA ARG A 5 -39.55 -35.99 -35.20
C ARG A 5 -38.20 -35.71 -35.89
N GLY A 6 -37.08 -35.54 -35.19
CA GLY A 6 -36.84 -35.70 -33.76
C GLY A 6 -35.44 -35.21 -33.32
N LYS A 7 -35.31 -35.05 -32.00
CA LYS A 7 -34.03 -34.91 -31.26
C LYS A 7 -33.24 -36.23 -31.31
N PRO A 8 -31.90 -36.18 -31.13
CA PRO A 8 -31.18 -37.17 -30.34
C PRO A 8 -30.89 -36.66 -28.92
N LYS A 9 -30.83 -37.62 -28.00
CA LYS A 9 -30.67 -37.50 -26.54
C LYS A 9 -29.20 -37.35 -26.13
N SER A 10 -29.05 -36.78 -24.94
CA SER A 10 -27.89 -36.87 -24.05
C SER A 10 -27.41 -38.31 -23.83
N ILE A 11 -26.09 -38.48 -23.73
CA ILE A 11 -25.46 -39.64 -23.11
C ILE A 11 -24.86 -39.16 -21.79
N GLU A 12 -25.46 -39.63 -20.71
CA GLU A 12 -24.95 -39.64 -19.35
C GLU A 12 -24.12 -40.93 -19.22
N ALA A 13 -22.86 -40.82 -18.81
CA ALA A 13 -22.05 -41.96 -18.39
C ALA A 13 -21.57 -41.67 -16.98
N HIS A 14 -22.13 -42.43 -16.05
CA HIS A 14 -21.74 -42.51 -14.66
C HIS A 14 -20.38 -43.20 -14.51
N MET A 15 -19.59 -42.66 -13.57
CA MET A 15 -18.70 -43.34 -12.61
C MET A 15 -17.73 -44.41 -13.13
N GLU A 16 -16.44 -44.12 -13.01
CA GLU A 16 -15.58 -44.98 -12.19
C GLU A 16 -14.39 -44.20 -11.61
N SER A 17 -14.23 -44.39 -10.31
CA SER A 17 -13.20 -43.87 -9.43
C SER A 17 -11.90 -44.64 -9.67
N SER A 18 -10.78 -43.95 -9.88
CA SER A 18 -9.46 -44.57 -9.74
C SER A 18 -8.56 -43.67 -8.92
N SER A 19 -8.42 -44.10 -7.68
CA SER A 19 -7.35 -43.89 -6.73
C SER A 19 -5.99 -43.81 -7.41
N ILE A 20 -5.22 -42.77 -7.15
CA ILE A 20 -3.78 -42.76 -7.39
C ILE A 20 -3.14 -42.82 -6.01
N GLU A 21 -2.45 -43.93 -5.79
CA GLU A 21 -1.74 -44.32 -4.59
C GLU A 21 -0.56 -43.37 -4.30
N GLU A 22 -0.42 -43.02 -3.02
CA GLU A 22 0.81 -42.55 -2.40
C GLU A 22 1.87 -43.68 -2.44
N PRO A 23 3.17 -43.38 -2.61
CA PRO A 23 4.22 -44.27 -2.17
C PRO A 23 4.60 -43.96 -0.72
N GLU A 24 4.48 -45.00 0.11
CA GLU A 24 4.88 -45.08 1.51
C GLU A 24 6.37 -44.82 1.76
N GLU A 25 6.61 -44.44 3.01
CA GLU A 25 7.88 -44.33 3.73
C GLU A 25 8.80 -45.54 3.56
N SER A 26 10.09 -45.29 3.34
CA SER A 26 11.15 -46.25 3.69
C SER A 26 11.95 -45.73 4.88
N VAL A 27 11.80 -46.43 6.00
CA VAL A 27 12.63 -46.36 7.21
C VAL A 27 14.04 -46.93 6.92
N GLY A 28 15.11 -46.28 7.40
CA GLY A 28 16.37 -46.97 7.74
C GLY A 28 17.70 -46.36 7.22
N THR A 29 18.25 -45.44 8.01
CA THR A 29 19.65 -44.97 8.28
C THR A 29 20.83 -45.91 7.88
N PRO A 30 22.11 -45.45 7.75
CA PRO A 30 22.69 -44.24 8.34
C PRO A 30 23.71 -43.39 7.55
N ILE A 31 23.91 -42.20 8.13
CA ILE A 31 24.92 -41.15 7.92
C ILE A 31 26.36 -41.69 8.10
N PRO A 32 27.33 -41.20 7.31
CA PRO A 32 28.71 -41.04 7.77
C PRO A 32 28.98 -39.57 8.12
N GLN A 33 29.31 -39.36 9.40
CA GLN A 33 29.84 -38.12 9.95
C GLN A 33 31.27 -37.92 9.43
N GLU A 34 31.60 -36.73 8.94
CA GLU A 34 32.99 -36.26 8.90
C GLU A 34 33.14 -35.09 9.89
N GLU A 35 33.71 -35.48 11.03
CA GLU A 35 34.50 -34.79 12.04
C GLU A 35 34.75 -33.26 11.88
N GLU A 36 34.24 -32.49 12.85
CA GLU A 36 34.93 -31.30 13.36
C GLU A 36 36.10 -31.71 14.26
N PRO A 37 37.24 -31.00 14.25
CA PRO A 37 38.10 -30.91 15.40
C PRO A 37 37.82 -29.63 16.19
N MET A 38 37.25 -29.85 17.37
CA MET A 38 37.27 -28.97 18.53
C MET A 38 38.73 -28.55 18.85
N ARG A 39 38.98 -27.25 19.08
CA ARG A 39 40.10 -26.77 19.90
C ARG A 39 39.62 -25.68 20.85
N ASP A 40 39.52 -26.11 22.10
CA ASP A 40 39.67 -25.46 23.39
C ASP A 40 39.74 -23.92 23.52
N GLU A 41 38.98 -23.49 24.54
CA GLU A 41 38.98 -22.22 25.26
C GLU A 41 40.37 -21.69 25.63
N ALA A 42 40.51 -20.36 25.67
CA ALA A 42 40.93 -19.61 26.87
C ALA A 42 41.01 -18.09 26.61
N VAL A 43 40.18 -17.35 27.35
CA VAL A 43 40.39 -15.94 27.74
C VAL A 43 41.50 -15.93 28.81
N PRO A 44 42.44 -14.95 28.83
CA PRO A 44 42.30 -13.86 29.79
C PRO A 44 42.81 -12.47 29.34
N GLU A 45 42.07 -11.44 29.72
CA GLU A 45 42.55 -10.08 29.98
C GLU A 45 43.55 -10.07 31.17
N PRO A 46 44.51 -9.12 31.25
CA PRO A 46 44.18 -7.76 31.75
C PRO A 46 44.97 -6.58 31.14
N ALA A 47 44.30 -5.43 31.12
CA ALA A 47 44.85 -4.07 31.06
C ALA A 47 45.73 -3.75 32.32
N PRO A 48 46.31 -2.55 32.54
CA PRO A 48 46.25 -1.31 31.75
C PRO A 48 47.62 -0.60 31.56
N SER A 49 47.68 0.41 30.69
CA SER A 49 48.22 1.76 31.01
C SER A 49 48.33 2.66 29.77
N ALA A 50 47.56 3.74 29.84
CA ALA A 50 47.86 5.11 29.41
C ALA A 50 48.68 5.33 28.13
N GLU A 51 48.01 5.82 27.08
CA GLU A 51 48.36 7.12 26.52
C GLU A 51 47.11 7.76 25.87
N SER A 52 46.72 8.88 26.46
CA SER A 52 45.63 9.76 26.08
C SER A 52 46.01 10.57 24.84
N VAL A 53 45.24 10.44 23.76
CA VAL A 53 45.24 11.41 22.67
C VAL A 53 43.81 11.93 22.49
N GLN A 54 43.59 13.11 23.05
CA GLN A 54 42.43 13.96 22.80
C GLN A 54 42.49 14.51 21.37
N SER A 55 41.41 14.43 20.61
CA SER A 55 41.08 15.43 19.57
C SER A 55 39.57 15.41 19.27
N GLU A 56 38.77 15.69 20.30
CA GLU A 56 37.39 16.15 20.15
C GLU A 56 37.44 17.66 19.83
N GLU A 57 37.49 18.04 18.56
CA GLU A 57 37.55 19.48 18.21
C GLU A 57 37.01 19.80 16.81
N TRP A 58 36.07 18.98 16.30
CA TRP A 58 35.48 19.21 14.97
C TRP A 58 34.22 20.09 14.96
N TRP A 59 33.83 20.65 16.09
CA TRP A 59 32.72 21.62 16.17
C TRP A 59 33.07 22.80 17.07
N ASN A 60 33.98 23.66 16.63
CA ASN A 60 34.06 25.02 17.13
C ASN A 60 33.50 25.97 16.07
N ALA A 61 32.35 26.56 16.37
CA ALA A 61 31.73 27.61 15.59
C ALA A 61 32.64 28.85 15.56
N THR A 62 32.99 29.31 14.37
CA THR A 62 33.42 30.69 14.17
C THR A 62 32.65 31.26 13.00
N ALA A 63 31.87 32.30 13.28
CA ALA A 63 31.05 33.04 12.34
C ALA A 63 31.92 33.87 11.38
N SER A 64 31.67 33.77 10.07
CA SER A 64 31.34 34.91 9.19
C SER A 64 31.19 34.46 7.72
N ALA A 65 29.94 34.58 7.25
CA ALA A 65 29.33 34.76 5.91
C ALA A 65 30.14 34.52 4.59
N PRO A 66 29.45 34.14 3.50
CA PRO A 66 28.76 35.17 2.72
C PRO A 66 27.32 34.81 2.30
N ASP A 67 26.59 35.92 2.15
CA ASP A 67 25.31 36.17 1.50
C ASP A 67 25.05 35.26 0.28
N TRP A 68 24.13 34.31 0.44
CA TRP A 68 23.49 33.63 -0.68
C TRP A 68 22.03 34.07 -0.66
N ASP A 69 21.64 34.80 -1.71
CA ASP A 69 20.30 35.31 -1.97
C ASP A 69 19.22 34.29 -1.58
N GLN A 70 18.37 34.67 -0.62
CA GLN A 70 17.17 33.92 -0.26
C GLN A 70 16.25 33.84 -1.49
N PRO A 71 15.88 32.63 -1.98
CA PRO A 71 14.68 32.54 -2.80
C PRO A 71 13.50 32.96 -1.92
N ALA A 72 12.61 33.77 -2.50
CA ALA A 72 11.39 34.24 -1.85
C ALA A 72 10.68 33.07 -1.15
N ALA A 73 10.31 33.28 0.10
CA ALA A 73 9.59 32.31 0.91
C ALA A 73 8.23 31.98 0.24
N GLU A 74 8.20 30.97 -0.61
CA GLU A 74 6.98 30.23 -0.86
C GLU A 74 6.65 29.50 0.45
N HIS A 75 5.44 29.73 0.96
CA HIS A 75 4.92 29.12 2.17
C HIS A 75 5.13 27.59 2.13
N ALA A 76 6.12 27.11 2.88
CA ALA A 76 6.24 25.68 3.15
C ALA A 76 4.93 25.23 3.83
N PRO A 77 4.25 24.19 3.32
CA PRO A 77 3.06 23.66 3.98
C PRO A 77 3.44 23.25 5.40
N ALA A 78 2.60 23.61 6.36
CA ALA A 78 2.85 23.39 7.77
C ALA A 78 3.16 21.90 8.03
N GLU A 79 4.32 21.64 8.64
CA GLU A 79 4.78 20.30 8.95
C GLU A 79 3.90 19.72 10.07
N VAL A 80 3.00 18.79 9.72
CA VAL A 80 2.14 18.10 10.70
C VAL A 80 2.94 16.97 11.35
N ILE A 81 3.92 17.32 12.18
CA ILE A 81 4.52 16.38 13.12
C ILE A 81 3.72 16.48 14.43
N PRO A 82 3.20 15.36 14.97
CA PRO A 82 2.53 15.38 16.26
C PRO A 82 3.42 16.02 17.33
N ARG A 83 2.89 17.05 18.01
CA ARG A 83 3.60 17.68 19.13
C ARG A 83 3.94 16.59 20.16
N LYS A 84 5.22 16.55 20.55
CA LYS A 84 5.83 15.65 21.55
C LYS A 84 4.99 15.62 22.83
N GLY A 85 4.01 14.73 22.89
CA GLY A 85 2.96 14.72 23.91
C GLY A 85 2.05 13.49 23.88
N LEU A 86 1.89 12.85 22.72
CA LEU A 86 1.35 11.47 22.63
C LEU A 86 2.50 10.49 22.43
N GLY A 87 2.74 9.61 23.42
CA GLY A 87 3.11 8.19 23.22
C GLY A 87 4.27 7.80 22.29
N MET A 88 5.09 8.70 21.76
CA MET A 88 6.11 8.35 20.76
C MET A 88 7.16 7.34 21.26
N ALA A 89 7.26 7.11 22.57
CA ALA A 89 8.19 6.15 23.17
C ALA A 89 7.83 4.68 22.90
N ASP A 90 6.56 4.38 22.54
CA ASP A 90 6.05 3.00 22.40
C ASP A 90 5.70 2.63 20.95
N ALA A 91 6.12 3.45 19.97
CA ALA A 91 5.90 3.18 18.56
C ALA A 91 6.78 2.02 18.05
N TYR A 92 6.16 1.01 17.42
CA TYR A 92 6.86 -0.08 16.76
C TYR A 92 7.53 0.36 15.46
N PHE A 93 6.82 1.18 14.67
CA PHE A 93 7.39 1.93 13.56
C PHE A 93 6.67 3.27 13.41
N CYS A 94 7.35 4.27 12.87
CA CYS A 94 6.77 5.56 12.52
C CYS A 94 7.54 6.24 11.39
N GLY A 95 6.91 7.23 10.74
CA GLY A 95 7.55 8.05 9.72
C GLY A 95 6.57 8.76 8.81
N HIS A 96 7.07 9.68 7.98
CA HIS A 96 6.28 10.28 6.92
C HIS A 96 6.06 9.30 5.77
N THR A 97 4.87 9.33 5.17
CA THR A 97 4.50 8.49 4.01
C THR A 97 5.38 8.73 2.78
N SER A 98 6.10 9.84 2.71
CA SER A 98 7.09 10.13 1.65
C SER A 98 8.37 9.29 1.77
N LEU A 99 8.73 8.85 2.98
CA LEU A 99 9.92 8.03 3.26
C LEU A 99 9.54 6.59 3.61
N PHE A 100 8.39 6.40 4.24
CA PHE A 100 7.84 5.12 4.64
C PHE A 100 6.42 4.98 4.07
N PRO A 101 6.28 4.50 2.80
CA PRO A 101 5.00 4.47 2.11
C PRO A 101 3.92 3.70 2.86
N LEU A 102 2.68 4.13 2.72
CA LEU A 102 1.52 3.52 3.38
C LEU A 102 1.37 2.03 3.02
N SER A 103 1.62 1.67 1.76
CA SER A 103 1.63 0.27 1.31
C SER A 103 2.72 -0.57 1.98
N ARG A 104 3.85 0.01 2.36
CA ARG A 104 4.88 -0.66 3.15
C ARG A 104 4.44 -0.87 4.59
N ALA A 105 3.81 0.12 5.20
CA ALA A 105 3.25 -0.01 6.55
C ALA A 105 2.19 -1.12 6.63
N LEU A 106 1.25 -1.15 5.68
CA LEU A 106 0.24 -2.21 5.60
C LEU A 106 0.86 -3.60 5.41
N ARG A 107 1.90 -3.71 4.58
CA ARG A 107 2.64 -4.97 4.40
C ARG A 107 3.37 -5.40 5.65
N ALA A 108 3.96 -4.48 6.41
CA ALA A 108 4.60 -4.79 7.69
C ALA A 108 3.58 -5.37 8.67
N ILE A 109 2.39 -4.75 8.78
CA ILE A 109 1.28 -5.25 9.61
C ILE A 109 0.92 -6.68 9.22
N ALA A 110 0.68 -6.94 7.93
CA ALA A 110 0.26 -8.26 7.46
C ALA A 110 1.35 -9.33 7.60
N ASN A 111 2.57 -9.05 7.16
CA ASN A 111 3.65 -10.04 7.10
C ASN A 111 4.18 -10.40 8.47
N GLU A 112 4.20 -9.45 9.40
CA GLU A 112 4.67 -9.67 10.78
C GLU A 112 3.53 -10.03 11.74
N ARG A 113 2.30 -10.21 11.21
CA ARG A 113 1.10 -10.56 11.98
C ARG A 113 0.87 -9.63 13.17
N LEU A 114 1.01 -8.33 12.92
CA LEU A 114 0.96 -7.33 13.98
C LEU A 114 -0.46 -7.17 14.53
N THR A 115 -0.50 -6.93 15.84
CA THR A 115 -1.70 -6.61 16.60
C THR A 115 -1.51 -5.25 17.26
N GLY A 116 -2.40 -4.30 16.95
CA GLY A 116 -2.28 -2.95 17.47
C GLY A 116 -3.00 -1.91 16.62
N LEU A 117 -2.54 -0.67 16.73
CA LEU A 117 -3.17 0.50 16.13
C LEU A 117 -2.18 1.27 15.25
N LEU A 118 -2.53 1.45 13.98
CA LEU A 118 -1.88 2.40 13.08
C LEU A 118 -2.61 3.75 13.17
N ARG A 119 -1.94 4.78 13.66
CA ARG A 119 -2.42 6.16 13.65
C ARG A 119 -1.80 6.89 12.46
N SER A 120 -2.63 7.56 11.68
CA SER A 120 -2.24 8.39 10.55
C SER A 120 -2.64 9.84 10.80
N PHE A 121 -1.65 10.70 10.96
CA PHE A 121 -1.79 12.13 11.17
C PHE A 121 -1.62 12.86 9.85
N TRP A 122 -2.57 13.73 9.52
CA TRP A 122 -2.64 14.46 8.26
C TRP A 122 -3.33 15.81 8.51
N GLU A 123 -3.82 16.48 7.48
CA GLU A 123 -4.40 17.83 7.60
C GLU A 123 -5.73 17.88 8.37
N GLN A 124 -6.35 16.72 8.64
CA GLN A 124 -7.62 16.59 9.36
C GLN A 124 -7.46 15.73 10.62
N GLU A 125 -8.59 15.31 11.22
CA GLU A 125 -8.59 14.41 12.38
C GLU A 125 -7.85 13.09 12.05
N PRO A 126 -7.02 12.56 12.96
CA PRO A 126 -6.27 11.34 12.71
C PRO A 126 -7.17 10.18 12.29
N ILE A 127 -6.65 9.39 11.35
CA ILE A 127 -7.25 8.13 10.94
C ILE A 127 -6.59 7.01 11.72
N GLU A 128 -7.40 6.14 12.30
CA GLU A 128 -7.00 5.05 13.17
C GLU A 128 -7.37 3.72 12.48
N LEU A 129 -6.37 2.90 12.14
CA LEU A 129 -6.58 1.55 11.62
C LEU A 129 -6.21 0.53 12.69
N LEU A 130 -7.18 -0.28 13.08
CA LEU A 130 -7.00 -1.34 14.06
C LEU A 130 -6.66 -2.65 13.34
N ALA A 131 -5.58 -3.30 13.77
CA ALA A 131 -5.13 -4.57 13.23
C ALA A 131 -5.04 -5.65 14.32
N ARG A 132 -5.38 -6.89 13.95
CA ARG A 132 -5.29 -8.07 14.79
C ARG A 132 -4.68 -9.20 14.00
N ASP A 133 -3.55 -9.74 14.50
CA ASP A 133 -2.85 -10.87 13.88
C ASP A 133 -2.52 -10.64 12.39
N GLY A 134 -2.24 -9.38 12.02
CA GLY A 134 -1.99 -8.96 10.64
C GLY A 134 -3.23 -8.74 9.78
N GLU A 135 -4.44 -8.97 10.30
CA GLU A 135 -5.71 -8.68 9.65
C GLU A 135 -6.18 -7.26 9.98
N ILE A 136 -6.85 -6.59 9.05
CA ILE A 136 -7.45 -5.26 9.29
C ILE A 136 -8.84 -5.45 9.90
N VAL A 137 -9.06 -4.99 11.13
CA VAL A 137 -10.36 -5.12 11.81
C VAL A 137 -11.31 -4.03 11.34
N PHE A 138 -10.90 -2.77 11.47
CA PHE A 138 -11.62 -1.61 10.93
C PHE A 138 -10.70 -0.39 10.85
N VAL A 139 -11.19 0.63 10.16
CA VAL A 139 -10.61 1.97 10.15
C VAL A 139 -11.65 2.95 10.70
N THR A 140 -11.21 3.90 11.51
CA THR A 140 -12.06 4.85 12.21
C THR A 140 -11.37 6.22 12.32
N THR A 141 -12.13 7.20 12.76
CA THR A 141 -11.64 8.53 13.14
C THR A 141 -12.62 9.12 14.15
N ARG A 142 -12.19 10.11 14.94
CA ARG A 142 -13.08 10.81 15.87
C ARG A 142 -13.92 11.90 15.19
N ASP A 143 -13.62 12.24 13.94
CA ASP A 143 -14.46 13.12 13.13
C ASP A 143 -15.60 12.33 12.46
N LEU A 144 -16.80 12.54 12.98
CA LEU A 144 -18.00 11.81 12.57
C LEU A 144 -18.44 12.14 11.15
N ASN A 145 -18.18 13.36 10.69
CA ASN A 145 -18.53 13.80 9.34
C ASN A 145 -17.52 13.24 8.33
N LEU A 146 -16.25 13.16 8.73
CA LEU A 146 -15.22 12.51 7.93
C LEU A 146 -15.46 11.00 7.83
N TYR A 147 -15.86 10.34 8.94
CA TYR A 147 -16.12 8.91 8.95
C TYR A 147 -17.34 8.51 8.12
N CYS A 148 -18.47 9.20 8.34
CA CYS A 148 -19.77 8.84 7.76
C CYS A 148 -20.57 10.12 7.47
N PRO A 149 -20.29 10.80 6.34
CA PRO A 149 -20.91 12.08 5.98
C PRO A 149 -22.38 11.93 5.55
N GLU A 150 -22.74 10.76 5.04
CA GLU A 150 -24.07 10.43 4.55
C GLU A 150 -24.73 9.42 5.49
N VAL A 151 -26.06 9.52 5.67
CA VAL A 151 -26.80 8.54 6.47
C VAL A 151 -27.03 7.28 5.62
N PRO A 152 -26.49 6.11 6.00
CA PRO A 152 -26.72 4.87 5.27
C PRO A 152 -28.19 4.43 5.34
N ASP A 153 -28.69 3.81 4.28
CA ASP A 153 -30.07 3.30 4.20
C ASP A 153 -30.43 2.33 5.35
N VAL A 154 -29.44 1.56 5.82
CA VAL A 154 -29.58 0.63 6.96
C VAL A 154 -30.04 1.36 8.23
N LEU A 155 -29.71 2.64 8.38
CA LEU A 155 -30.08 3.45 9.54
C LEU A 155 -31.43 4.16 9.38
N ALA A 156 -32.11 4.05 8.24
CA ALA A 156 -33.34 4.79 7.96
C ALA A 156 -34.48 4.51 8.96
N ASN A 157 -34.49 3.32 9.57
CA ASN A 157 -35.50 2.92 10.56
C ASN A 157 -34.97 2.93 12.00
N VAL A 158 -33.71 3.32 12.22
CA VAL A 158 -33.12 3.37 13.56
C VAL A 158 -33.46 4.71 14.21
N ASP A 159 -33.74 4.70 15.51
CA ASP A 159 -34.00 5.94 16.25
C ASP A 159 -32.79 6.89 16.16
N VAL A 160 -33.04 8.11 15.67
CA VAL A 160 -32.03 9.16 15.53
C VAL A 160 -31.30 9.45 16.84
N VAL A 161 -31.98 9.37 17.99
CA VAL A 161 -31.37 9.61 19.31
C VAL A 161 -30.32 8.54 19.63
N VAL A 162 -30.57 7.30 19.22
CA VAL A 162 -29.63 6.19 19.42
C VAL A 162 -28.43 6.31 18.47
N VAL A 163 -28.68 6.73 17.22
CA VAL A 163 -27.61 7.00 16.24
C VAL A 163 -26.70 8.12 16.75
N GLU A 164 -27.27 9.25 17.18
CA GLU A 164 -26.48 10.39 17.69
C GLU A 164 -25.70 10.03 18.95
N ARG A 165 -26.28 9.25 19.87
CA ARG A 165 -25.55 8.74 21.05
C ARG A 165 -24.38 7.85 20.65
N SER A 166 -24.59 6.95 19.69
CA SER A 166 -23.52 6.05 19.22
C SER A 166 -22.41 6.83 18.51
N ARG A 167 -22.76 7.84 17.73
CA ARG A 167 -21.82 8.77 17.10
C ARG A 167 -21.01 9.54 18.14
N GLU A 168 -21.66 10.03 19.19
CA GLU A 168 -20.99 10.69 20.31
C GLU A 168 -19.97 9.75 20.98
N GLN A 169 -20.34 8.48 21.20
CA GLN A 169 -19.43 7.48 21.74
C GLN A 169 -18.22 7.22 20.84
N GLN A 170 -18.37 7.25 19.51
CA GLN A 170 -17.23 7.18 18.59
C GLN A 170 -16.29 8.37 18.76
N ARG A 171 -16.82 9.58 18.92
CA ARG A 171 -16.01 10.79 19.12
C ARG A 171 -15.12 10.67 20.36
N GLU A 172 -15.64 10.09 21.43
CA GLU A 172 -14.92 9.91 22.69
C GLU A 172 -13.94 8.72 22.64
N SER A 173 -14.41 7.56 22.17
CA SER A 173 -13.68 6.28 22.28
C SER A 173 -12.85 5.93 21.05
N GLY A 174 -13.15 6.50 19.89
CA GLY A 174 -12.64 6.08 18.58
C GLY A 174 -13.32 4.83 18.01
N THR A 175 -14.15 4.10 18.78
CA THR A 175 -14.81 2.89 18.29
C THR A 175 -15.91 3.26 17.28
N PRO A 176 -15.96 2.64 16.08
CA PRO A 176 -17.00 2.94 15.11
C PRO A 176 -18.42 2.83 15.66
N PHE A 177 -19.25 3.84 15.43
CA PHE A 177 -20.61 3.89 15.98
C PHE A 177 -21.50 2.75 15.47
N PHE A 178 -21.22 2.19 14.29
CA PHE A 178 -21.90 1.00 13.77
C PHE A 178 -21.76 -0.21 14.70
N LEU A 179 -20.60 -0.36 15.37
CA LEU A 179 -20.39 -1.44 16.33
C LEU A 179 -21.24 -1.23 17.59
N SER A 180 -21.33 0.02 18.08
CA SER A 180 -22.23 0.36 19.18
C SER A 180 -23.70 0.05 18.84
N LEU A 181 -24.14 0.43 17.62
CA LEU A 181 -25.49 0.13 17.15
C LEU A 181 -25.76 -1.38 17.05
N ALA A 182 -24.78 -2.17 16.63
CA ALA A 182 -24.91 -3.63 16.61
C ALA A 182 -25.04 -4.23 18.01
N ARG A 183 -24.27 -3.70 18.98
CA ARG A 183 -24.30 -4.14 20.38
C ARG A 183 -25.57 -3.75 21.11
N GLU A 184 -26.18 -2.64 20.73
CA GLU A 184 -27.51 -2.24 21.17
C GLU A 184 -28.63 -2.93 20.36
N GLU A 185 -28.30 -3.93 19.53
CA GLU A 185 -29.23 -4.70 18.70
C GLU A 185 -30.08 -3.85 17.75
N CYS A 186 -29.64 -2.62 17.45
CA CYS A 186 -30.33 -1.69 16.55
C CYS A 186 -30.10 -2.03 15.08
N ILE A 187 -28.97 -2.67 14.76
CA ILE A 187 -28.65 -3.23 13.45
C ILE A 187 -27.98 -4.59 13.62
N ALA A 188 -28.03 -5.44 12.58
CA ALA A 188 -27.32 -6.71 12.60
C ALA A 188 -25.80 -6.52 12.60
N LEU A 189 -25.06 -7.38 13.31
CA LEU A 189 -23.58 -7.33 13.36
C LEU A 189 -22.95 -7.45 11.98
N ASP A 190 -23.49 -8.31 11.10
CA ASP A 190 -23.01 -8.44 9.72
C ASP A 190 -23.17 -7.13 8.93
N ALA A 191 -24.30 -6.44 9.11
CA ALA A 191 -24.56 -5.15 8.48
C ALA A 191 -23.61 -4.06 9.03
N ALA A 192 -23.38 -4.06 10.35
CA ALA A 192 -22.41 -3.15 10.96
C ALA A 192 -20.99 -3.41 10.45
N THR A 193 -20.59 -4.67 10.32
CA THR A 193 -19.27 -5.07 9.82
C THR A 193 -19.07 -4.62 8.38
N GLU A 194 -20.08 -4.80 7.52
CA GLU A 194 -20.02 -4.34 6.13
C GLU A 194 -19.94 -2.81 6.04
N LEU A 195 -20.73 -2.10 6.84
CA LEU A 195 -20.67 -0.64 6.91
C LEU A 195 -19.30 -0.15 7.43
N MET A 196 -18.77 -0.76 8.49
CA MET A 196 -17.44 -0.43 9.02
C MET A 196 -16.34 -0.64 7.98
N ARG A 197 -16.43 -1.73 7.21
CA ARG A 197 -15.53 -2.01 6.10
C ARG A 197 -15.64 -0.96 5.00
N GLN A 198 -16.85 -0.67 4.51
CA GLN A 198 -17.09 0.29 3.43
C GLN A 198 -16.63 1.71 3.81
N TYR A 199 -17.11 2.23 4.94
CA TYR A 199 -16.76 3.58 5.40
C TYR A 199 -15.31 3.67 5.86
N GLY A 200 -14.76 2.60 6.45
CA GLY A 200 -13.35 2.51 6.79
C GLY A 200 -12.44 2.54 5.56
N GLN A 201 -12.80 1.84 4.48
CA GLN A 201 -12.06 1.87 3.23
C GLN A 201 -12.13 3.25 2.55
N LYS A 202 -13.31 3.88 2.55
CA LYS A 202 -13.50 5.24 2.04
C LYS A 202 -12.64 6.23 2.83
N LEU A 203 -12.69 6.16 4.15
CA LEU A 203 -11.87 6.98 5.04
C LEU A 203 -10.38 6.80 4.78
N PHE A 204 -9.90 5.55 4.74
CA PHE A 204 -8.50 5.26 4.51
C PHE A 204 -8.02 5.70 3.12
N SER A 205 -8.94 5.77 2.14
CA SER A 205 -8.59 6.17 0.78
C SER A 205 -8.02 7.59 0.69
N GLU A 206 -8.44 8.48 1.59
CA GLU A 206 -7.94 9.86 1.70
C GLU A 206 -6.43 9.90 1.99
N LEU A 207 -5.89 8.90 2.68
CA LEU A 207 -4.47 8.84 3.03
C LEU A 207 -3.56 8.58 1.83
N TRP A 208 -4.07 8.00 0.74
CA TRP A 208 -3.27 7.74 -0.45
C TRP A 208 -2.89 9.01 -1.20
N THR A 209 -3.70 10.06 -1.07
CA THR A 209 -3.47 11.37 -1.68
C THR A 209 -2.99 12.41 -0.67
N ALA A 210 -3.11 12.15 0.63
CA ALA A 210 -2.65 13.05 1.67
C ALA A 210 -1.12 13.33 1.57
N PRO A 211 -0.71 14.59 1.36
CA PRO A 211 0.70 14.92 1.25
C PRO A 211 1.38 14.75 2.61
N ARG A 212 2.44 13.92 2.64
CA ARG A 212 3.33 13.77 3.80
C ARG A 212 2.63 13.42 5.11
N ALA A 213 1.56 12.61 5.07
CA ALA A 213 0.96 12.09 6.30
C ALA A 213 2.03 11.43 7.19
N TRP A 214 1.97 11.67 8.50
CA TRP A 214 2.82 11.01 9.47
C TRP A 214 2.09 9.78 9.99
N ILE A 215 2.72 8.61 9.93
CA ILE A 215 2.13 7.36 10.41
C ILE A 215 2.92 6.81 11.59
N MET A 216 2.21 6.15 12.50
CA MET A 216 2.78 5.53 13.69
C MET A 216 1.99 4.28 14.04
N PHE A 217 2.67 3.14 14.20
CA PHE A 217 2.05 1.91 14.66
C PHE A 217 2.44 1.61 16.09
N GLU A 218 1.45 1.39 16.95
CA GLU A 218 1.61 1.02 18.35
C GLU A 218 1.14 -0.43 18.53
N LYS A 219 2.02 -1.31 19.02
CA LYS A 219 1.61 -2.67 19.40
C LYS A 219 0.76 -2.58 20.66
N ASN A 220 -0.50 -2.97 20.58
CA ASN A 220 -1.40 -2.89 21.71
C ASN A 220 -2.46 -4.00 21.62
N PRO A 221 -2.22 -5.16 22.25
CA PRO A 221 -3.19 -6.25 22.26
C PRO A 221 -4.43 -5.94 23.09
N ASP A 222 -4.33 -5.06 24.10
CA ASP A 222 -5.44 -4.75 25.00
C ASP A 222 -6.58 -3.98 24.31
N LEU A 223 -6.26 -3.23 23.26
CA LEU A 223 -7.25 -2.56 22.39
C LEU A 223 -8.23 -3.54 21.72
N LEU A 224 -7.87 -4.83 21.63
CA LEU A 224 -8.71 -5.84 21.00
C LEU A 224 -9.80 -6.41 21.90
N SER A 225 -9.72 -6.20 23.21
CA SER A 225 -10.69 -6.75 24.18
C SER A 225 -12.13 -6.34 23.84
N ASN A 226 -12.31 -5.10 23.38
CA ASN A 226 -13.61 -4.54 23.03
C ASN A 226 -14.03 -4.79 21.57
N VAL A 227 -13.32 -5.61 20.79
CA VAL A 227 -13.61 -5.84 19.36
C VAL A 227 -13.37 -7.30 18.93
N ALA A 228 -13.36 -8.23 19.89
CA ALA A 228 -13.11 -9.65 19.63
C ALA A 228 -14.16 -10.29 18.71
N ASP A 229 -15.38 -9.76 18.72
CA ASP A 229 -16.55 -10.13 17.92
C ASP A 229 -16.49 -9.66 16.46
N VAL A 230 -15.62 -8.71 16.14
CA VAL A 230 -15.51 -8.16 14.78
C VAL A 230 -14.49 -8.96 13.97
N PRO A 231 -14.85 -9.55 12.81
CA PRO A 231 -13.90 -10.27 11.98
C PRO A 231 -12.90 -9.31 11.31
N GLY A 232 -11.64 -9.77 11.15
CA GLY A 232 -10.62 -9.03 10.41
C GLY A 232 -10.63 -9.35 8.92
N ASP A 233 -10.02 -8.46 8.14
CA ASP A 233 -9.71 -8.69 6.73
C ASP A 233 -8.36 -9.38 6.57
N PRO A 234 -8.32 -10.67 6.19
CA PRO A 234 -7.06 -11.41 6.08
C PRO A 234 -6.24 -11.01 4.85
N ASN A 235 -6.89 -10.51 3.80
CA ASN A 235 -6.24 -10.16 2.54
C ASN A 235 -5.90 -8.68 2.47
N VAL A 236 -4.97 -8.23 3.33
CA VAL A 236 -4.54 -6.81 3.43
C VAL A 236 -4.11 -6.21 2.08
N ARG A 237 -3.52 -7.03 1.19
CA ARG A 237 -3.11 -6.59 -0.16
C ARG A 237 -4.31 -6.20 -1.04
N ASP A 238 -5.37 -7.01 -1.01
CA ASP A 238 -6.57 -6.77 -1.80
C ASP A 238 -7.34 -5.62 -1.15
N TRP A 239 -7.42 -5.59 0.19
CA TRP A 239 -7.99 -4.48 0.93
C TRP A 239 -7.34 -3.14 0.57
N ALA A 240 -6.00 -3.09 0.49
CA ALA A 240 -5.28 -1.89 0.07
C ALA A 240 -5.63 -1.50 -1.38
N LEU A 241 -5.73 -2.46 -2.30
CA LEU A 241 -6.18 -2.21 -3.67
C LEU A 241 -7.62 -1.67 -3.72
N GLU A 242 -8.54 -2.21 -2.91
CA GLU A 242 -9.91 -1.68 -2.82
C GLU A 242 -9.94 -0.22 -2.36
N THR A 243 -9.16 0.14 -1.33
CA THR A 243 -9.07 1.56 -0.90
C THR A 243 -8.49 2.47 -2.00
N LEU A 244 -7.54 1.97 -2.79
CA LEU A 244 -6.97 2.70 -3.93
C LEU A 244 -7.97 2.87 -5.10
N ARG A 245 -8.96 1.97 -5.23
CA ARG A 245 -10.03 2.12 -6.22
C ARG A 245 -11.00 3.24 -5.86
N LEU A 246 -11.13 3.56 -4.58
CA LEU A 246 -11.98 4.65 -4.07
C LEU A 246 -11.36 6.05 -4.27
N VAL A 247 -10.04 6.13 -4.51
CA VAL A 247 -9.37 7.40 -4.78
C VAL A 247 -9.87 8.00 -6.10
N GLN A 248 -10.55 9.13 -5.99
CA GLN A 248 -11.04 9.91 -7.12
C GLN A 248 -10.06 11.04 -7.41
N ASN A 249 -9.55 11.11 -8.65
CA ASN A 249 -8.61 12.15 -9.08
C ASN A 249 -7.36 12.22 -8.17
N PRO A 250 -6.50 11.19 -8.18
CA PRO A 250 -5.26 11.25 -7.39
C PRO A 250 -4.48 12.51 -7.74
N ASP A 251 -4.02 13.22 -6.70
CA ASP A 251 -3.22 14.44 -6.88
C ASP A 251 -2.05 14.12 -7.81
N GLN A 252 -2.02 14.85 -8.92
CA GLN A 252 -0.97 14.66 -9.90
C GLN A 252 0.33 15.18 -9.26
N PRO A 253 1.40 14.37 -9.21
CA PRO A 253 2.69 14.96 -8.95
C PRO A 253 2.89 16.05 -10.01
N PRO A 254 3.30 17.28 -9.64
CA PRO A 254 3.45 18.40 -10.59
C PRO A 254 4.41 18.10 -11.74
N SER A 255 5.13 16.97 -11.66
CA SER A 255 6.08 16.44 -12.63
C SER A 255 5.57 15.20 -13.42
N PHE A 256 4.27 14.87 -13.42
CA PHE A 256 3.80 13.72 -14.20
C PHE A 256 4.15 13.88 -15.69
N ASP A 257 5.06 13.04 -16.16
CA ASP A 257 5.49 13.00 -17.56
C ASP A 257 4.79 11.83 -18.29
N PRO A 258 3.90 12.09 -19.27
CA PRO A 258 3.28 11.05 -20.08
C PRO A 258 4.30 10.22 -20.89
N ALA A 259 5.52 10.72 -21.09
CA ALA A 259 6.61 10.00 -21.74
C ALA A 259 7.36 9.06 -20.78
N SER A 260 7.07 9.09 -19.48
CA SER A 260 7.63 8.15 -18.50
C SER A 260 7.29 6.70 -18.84
N ILE A 261 8.18 5.79 -18.47
CA ILE A 261 8.13 4.37 -18.80
C ILE A 261 7.91 3.59 -17.50
N PRO A 262 6.69 3.05 -17.26
CA PRO A 262 6.45 2.18 -16.11
C PRO A 262 7.13 0.81 -16.29
N ALA A 263 7.82 0.37 -15.26
CA ALA A 263 8.45 -0.94 -15.18
C ALA A 263 8.14 -1.59 -13.83
N TYR A 264 8.07 -2.93 -13.80
CA TYR A 264 7.92 -3.66 -12.56
C TYR A 264 9.15 -3.44 -11.66
N THR A 265 8.89 -3.19 -10.38
CA THR A 265 9.94 -3.24 -9.36
C THR A 265 10.40 -4.69 -9.16
N LYS A 266 11.55 -4.89 -8.48
CA LYS A 266 12.15 -6.21 -8.22
C LYS A 266 11.12 -7.26 -7.77
N ASP A 267 10.29 -6.90 -6.80
CA ASP A 267 9.27 -7.80 -6.24
C ASP A 267 7.86 -7.50 -6.78
N GLY A 268 7.71 -6.40 -7.53
CA GLY A 268 6.43 -5.92 -8.01
C GLY A 268 5.74 -6.90 -8.95
N PHE A 269 6.52 -7.58 -9.80
CA PHE A 269 6.01 -8.61 -10.72
C PHE A 269 5.41 -9.81 -9.98
N GLU A 270 5.98 -10.22 -8.85
CA GLU A 270 5.41 -11.30 -8.04
C GLU A 270 4.20 -10.82 -7.25
N ARG A 271 4.25 -9.57 -6.74
CA ARG A 271 3.14 -8.99 -5.97
C ARG A 271 1.89 -8.84 -6.81
N VAL A 272 2.00 -8.34 -8.05
CA VAL A 272 0.84 -8.09 -8.92
C VAL A 272 0.07 -9.36 -9.24
N GLN A 273 0.74 -10.51 -9.34
CA GLN A 273 0.12 -11.81 -9.61
C GLN A 273 -0.77 -12.31 -8.47
N LYS A 274 -0.55 -11.81 -7.25
CA LYS A 274 -1.28 -12.24 -6.06
C LYS A 274 -2.42 -11.28 -5.68
N LEU A 275 -2.70 -10.28 -6.51
CA LEU A 275 -3.79 -9.32 -6.32
C LEU A 275 -5.04 -9.74 -7.10
N LYS A 276 -6.21 -9.45 -6.53
CA LYS A 276 -7.49 -9.57 -7.23
C LYS A 276 -7.72 -8.38 -8.17
N LEU A 277 -7.03 -8.39 -9.31
CA LEU A 277 -7.18 -7.36 -10.33
C LEU A 277 -8.50 -7.48 -11.08
N THR A 278 -9.09 -6.35 -11.45
CA THR A 278 -10.15 -6.32 -12.47
C THR A 278 -9.57 -6.64 -13.85
N ALA A 279 -10.45 -6.92 -14.84
CA ALA A 279 -10.01 -7.16 -16.21
C ALA A 279 -9.20 -5.98 -16.78
N ASP A 280 -9.66 -4.74 -16.52
CA ASP A 280 -8.98 -3.52 -16.97
C ASP A 280 -7.62 -3.33 -16.29
N GLU A 281 -7.53 -3.60 -14.98
CA GLU A 281 -6.27 -3.53 -14.24
C GLU A 281 -5.26 -4.58 -14.71
N ALA A 282 -5.71 -5.82 -14.96
CA ALA A 282 -4.86 -6.88 -15.50
C ALA A 282 -4.39 -6.56 -16.92
N GLN A 283 -5.29 -6.05 -17.77
CA GLN A 283 -4.94 -5.62 -19.11
C GLN A 283 -3.95 -4.45 -19.09
N PHE A 284 -4.12 -3.50 -18.17
CA PHE A 284 -3.17 -2.40 -17.95
C PHE A 284 -1.79 -2.91 -17.52
N ALA A 285 -1.74 -3.76 -16.50
CA ALA A 285 -0.51 -4.36 -15.98
C ALA A 285 0.24 -5.18 -17.05
N SER A 286 -0.48 -5.82 -17.98
CA SER A 286 0.13 -6.58 -19.08
C SER A 286 0.91 -5.70 -20.08
N GLN A 287 0.67 -4.39 -20.09
CA GLN A 287 1.36 -3.48 -21.00
C GLN A 287 2.77 -3.10 -20.53
N PHE A 288 3.06 -3.28 -19.23
CA PHE A 288 4.36 -2.95 -18.63
C PHE A 288 5.44 -3.88 -19.15
N ASN A 289 6.37 -3.32 -19.92
CA ASN A 289 7.48 -4.07 -20.52
C ASN A 289 8.82 -3.32 -20.41
N GLY A 290 8.87 -2.24 -19.63
CA GLY A 290 10.08 -1.42 -19.46
C GLY A 290 10.49 -0.60 -20.69
N ALA A 291 9.66 -0.53 -21.75
CA ALA A 291 9.96 0.25 -22.96
C ALA A 291 8.82 1.18 -23.38
N ARG A 292 7.56 0.84 -23.09
CA ARG A 292 6.40 1.63 -23.48
C ARG A 292 6.19 2.79 -22.52
N SER A 293 6.00 3.99 -23.06
CA SER A 293 5.60 5.13 -22.23
C SER A 293 4.14 5.03 -21.79
N VAL A 294 3.77 5.75 -20.72
CA VAL A 294 2.37 5.83 -20.27
C VAL A 294 1.44 6.28 -21.40
N GLN A 295 1.87 7.25 -22.22
CA GLN A 295 1.11 7.69 -23.38
C GLN A 295 0.91 6.60 -24.45
N GLN A 296 1.91 5.73 -24.67
CA GLN A 296 1.78 4.60 -25.59
C GLN A 296 0.82 3.54 -25.03
N ILE A 297 0.88 3.28 -23.72
CA ILE A 297 -0.03 2.36 -23.04
C ILE A 297 -1.48 2.87 -23.16
N ALA A 298 -1.72 4.16 -22.90
CA ALA A 298 -3.03 4.79 -23.06
C ALA A 298 -3.59 4.57 -24.49
N LYS A 299 -2.76 4.80 -25.52
CA LYS A 299 -3.14 4.58 -26.93
C LYS A 299 -3.47 3.11 -27.23
N ASN A 300 -2.67 2.17 -26.72
CA ASN A 300 -2.89 0.75 -26.96
C ASN A 300 -4.21 0.27 -26.35
N LEU A 301 -4.54 0.76 -25.15
CA LEU A 301 -5.74 0.39 -24.41
C LEU A 301 -6.95 1.23 -24.76
N ARG A 302 -6.79 2.25 -25.60
CA ARG A 302 -7.84 3.23 -25.97
C ARG A 302 -8.44 3.93 -24.75
N LEU A 303 -7.61 4.17 -23.75
CA LEU A 303 -7.96 4.93 -22.56
C LEU A 303 -7.52 6.38 -22.72
N ASP A 304 -8.27 7.31 -22.14
CA ASP A 304 -7.78 8.68 -21.98
C ASP A 304 -6.63 8.72 -20.95
N LEU A 305 -5.85 9.80 -20.97
CA LEU A 305 -4.68 9.93 -20.12
C LEU A 305 -5.06 10.01 -18.63
N LYS A 306 -6.21 10.60 -18.28
CA LYS A 306 -6.66 10.72 -16.90
C LYS A 306 -7.02 9.34 -16.32
N SER A 307 -7.76 8.52 -17.06
CA SER A 307 -8.06 7.14 -16.67
C SER A 307 -6.79 6.28 -16.57
N THR A 308 -5.86 6.48 -17.51
CA THR A 308 -4.56 5.80 -17.50
C THR A 308 -3.72 6.17 -16.27
N GLN A 309 -3.68 7.46 -15.92
CA GLN A 309 -3.00 7.94 -14.72
C GLN A 309 -3.62 7.37 -13.44
N GLN A 310 -4.95 7.30 -13.36
CA GLN A 310 -5.63 6.73 -12.22
C GLN A 310 -5.28 5.24 -12.04
N LEU A 311 -5.23 4.46 -13.12
CA LEU A 311 -4.76 3.07 -13.06
C LEU A 311 -3.30 3.00 -12.62
N LEU A 312 -2.42 3.78 -13.23
CA LEU A 312 -0.99 3.81 -12.90
C LEU A 312 -0.74 4.18 -11.43
N PHE A 313 -1.49 5.14 -10.90
CA PHE A 313 -1.41 5.57 -9.50
C PHE A 313 -1.58 4.39 -8.54
N ARG A 314 -2.53 3.48 -8.80
CA ARG A 314 -2.75 2.28 -7.95
C ARG A 314 -1.50 1.40 -7.88
N PHE A 315 -0.88 1.14 -9.03
CA PHE A 315 0.33 0.32 -9.09
C PHE A 315 1.56 1.00 -8.49
N LEU A 316 1.67 2.33 -8.62
CA LEU A 316 2.72 3.12 -7.98
C LEU A 316 2.56 3.13 -6.45
N ALA A 317 1.35 3.39 -5.96
CA ALA A 317 1.06 3.44 -4.53
C ALA A 317 1.32 2.10 -3.84
N LEU A 318 1.06 0.97 -4.52
CA LEU A 318 1.39 -0.38 -4.05
C LEU A 318 2.86 -0.78 -4.21
N GLU A 319 3.71 0.13 -4.71
CA GLU A 319 5.12 -0.14 -5.03
C GLU A 319 5.30 -1.35 -6.00
N ILE A 320 4.32 -1.58 -6.88
CA ILE A 320 4.36 -2.65 -7.90
C ILE A 320 5.19 -2.21 -9.10
N VAL A 321 5.02 -0.96 -9.51
CA VAL A 321 5.77 -0.37 -10.60
C VAL A 321 6.51 0.88 -10.13
N GLU A 322 7.52 1.25 -10.89
CA GLU A 322 8.21 2.52 -10.81
C GLU A 322 8.27 3.14 -12.22
N CYS A 323 8.28 4.47 -12.29
CA CYS A 323 8.31 5.20 -13.55
C CYS A 323 9.72 5.72 -13.83
N TRP A 324 10.30 5.29 -14.95
CA TRP A 324 11.57 5.79 -15.45
C TRP A 324 11.33 6.97 -16.41
N PRO A 325 12.23 7.96 -16.47
CA PRO A 325 12.13 9.02 -17.47
C PRO A 325 12.15 8.43 -18.88
N GLY A 326 11.38 9.02 -19.78
CA GLY A 326 11.38 8.61 -21.19
C GLY A 326 12.81 8.63 -21.72
N SER A 327 13.27 7.50 -22.25
CA SER A 327 14.61 7.41 -22.83
C SER A 327 14.81 8.55 -23.84
N THR A 328 15.75 9.46 -23.55
CA THR A 328 16.29 10.44 -24.52
C THR A 328 17.07 9.76 -25.65
N ALA A 329 17.00 8.42 -25.74
CA ALA A 329 17.38 7.63 -26.89
C ALA A 329 16.42 7.86 -28.07
N ALA A 330 16.25 9.12 -28.49
CA ALA A 330 16.50 9.39 -29.89
C ALA A 330 17.93 8.89 -30.15
N LYS A 331 18.06 7.62 -30.57
CA LYS A 331 19.21 7.22 -31.37
C LYS A 331 19.38 8.37 -32.36
N PRO A 332 20.50 9.11 -32.38
CA PRO A 332 20.70 10.05 -33.47
C PRO A 332 20.50 9.21 -34.72
N GLU A 333 19.54 9.60 -35.56
CA GLU A 333 19.45 9.04 -36.90
C GLU A 333 20.88 9.02 -37.39
N ARG A 334 21.42 7.81 -37.61
CA ARG A 334 22.71 7.68 -38.29
C ARG A 334 22.43 8.29 -39.64
N GLN A 335 22.70 9.59 -39.79
CA GLN A 335 22.73 10.26 -41.07
C GLN A 335 23.77 9.49 -41.86
N THR A 336 23.29 8.52 -42.64
CA THR A 336 24.10 7.75 -43.55
C THR A 336 24.87 8.75 -44.40
N PHE A 337 26.16 8.49 -44.57
CA PHE A 337 27.13 9.33 -45.28
C PHE A 337 26.60 9.90 -46.61
N PHE A 338 25.67 9.18 -47.26
CA PHE A 338 24.95 9.59 -48.47
C PHE A 338 24.04 10.83 -48.32
N GLN A 339 23.49 11.13 -47.14
CA GLN A 339 22.71 12.36 -46.90
C GLN A 339 23.61 13.62 -46.83
N ARG A 340 24.87 13.48 -46.37
CA ARG A 340 25.84 14.59 -46.39
C ARG A 340 26.34 14.90 -47.80
N LEU A 341 26.54 13.89 -48.64
CA LEU A 341 26.98 14.11 -50.04
C LEU A 341 25.91 14.76 -50.93
N ARG A 342 24.62 14.57 -50.62
CA ARG A 342 23.54 15.17 -51.41
C ARG A 342 23.42 16.68 -51.17
N ARG A 343 23.83 17.18 -50.00
CA ARG A 343 23.85 18.62 -49.67
C ARG A 343 25.06 19.37 -50.23
N SER A 344 26.19 18.70 -50.52
CA SER A 344 27.34 19.38 -51.13
C SER A 344 27.15 19.62 -52.63
N ARG A 345 26.42 18.76 -53.35
CA ARG A 345 26.17 18.92 -54.80
C ARG A 345 25.09 19.93 -55.18
N GLN A 346 24.35 20.47 -54.20
CA GLN A 346 23.30 21.47 -54.46
C GLN A 346 23.77 22.90 -54.19
N ARG A 347 25.04 23.10 -53.82
CA ARG A 347 25.64 24.42 -53.60
C ARG A 347 26.51 24.93 -54.76
N ASP A 348 26.78 24.08 -55.75
CA ASP A 348 27.47 24.43 -56.99
C ASP A 348 26.54 24.24 -58.19
N ARG A 349 25.51 25.09 -58.30
CA ARG A 349 24.84 25.41 -59.57
C ARG A 349 24.28 26.82 -59.54
#